data_AF-A0AAU1K209-F1
#
_entry.id   AF-A0AAU1K209-F1
#
_cell.length_a   1.000
_cell.length_b   1.000
_cell.length_c   1.000
_cell.angle_alpha   90.00
_cell.angle_beta   90.00
_cell.angle_gamma   90.00
#
_symmetry.space_group_name_H-M   'P 1'
#
loop_
_entity.id
_entity.type
_entity.pdbx_description
1 polymer ?
#
loop_
_entity_poly.entity_id
_entity_poly.type
_entity_poly.pdbx_seq_one_letter_code
_entity_poly.pdbx_strand_id
1 'polypeptide(L)'
;MKLLVRLAVILGGSLLFSIVMTNLFPTEDANIGAGLIYFALLLTVSGIWGLWDGHHAKALPPVFVRWALIACVVGLSGPFRIWFEEGRDFGVLWSDLWNLTPFLPGLVLAPAAVGIGIGYALNSGRRLARSTPHHPSL
;
A
#
# COMPACT_ATOMS: atom_id res chain seq x y z
N MET A 1 -10.45 -7.63 11.76
CA MET A 1 -10.59 -8.32 10.46
C MET A 1 -10.01 -7.56 9.27
N LYS A 2 -10.37 -6.28 9.03
CA LYS A 2 -9.94 -5.57 7.81
C LYS A 2 -8.41 -5.48 7.62
N LEU A 3 -7.60 -5.38 8.69
CA LEU A 3 -6.13 -5.23 8.60
C LEU A 3 -5.46 -6.51 8.08
N LEU A 4 -5.81 -7.65 8.65
CA LEU A 4 -5.26 -8.95 8.25
C LEU A 4 -5.56 -9.27 6.79
N VAL A 5 -6.78 -8.96 6.31
CA VAL A 5 -7.12 -9.15 4.89
C VAL A 5 -6.23 -8.30 3.99
N ARG A 6 -5.88 -7.07 4.38
CA ARG A 6 -5.00 -6.21 3.57
C ARG A 6 -3.57 -6.71 3.55
N LEU A 7 -3.07 -7.14 4.71
CA LEU A 7 -1.76 -7.76 4.79
C LEU A 7 -1.72 -9.02 3.94
N ALA A 8 -2.76 -9.86 4.02
CA ALA A 8 -2.86 -11.07 3.21
C ALA A 8 -2.90 -10.76 1.70
N VAL A 9 -3.66 -9.74 1.27
CA VAL A 9 -3.73 -9.35 -0.14
C VAL A 9 -2.41 -8.76 -0.62
N ILE A 10 -1.79 -7.85 0.14
CA ILE A 10 -0.54 -7.21 -0.28
C ILE A 10 0.60 -8.23 -0.24
N LEU A 11 0.84 -8.89 0.90
CA LEU A 11 1.93 -9.85 1.04
C LEU A 11 1.72 -11.10 0.17
N GLY A 12 0.50 -11.62 0.13
CA GLY A 12 0.14 -12.76 -0.72
C GLY A 12 0.25 -12.41 -2.20
N GLY A 13 -0.21 -11.22 -2.59
CA GLY A 13 -0.04 -10.71 -3.95
C GLY A 13 1.44 -10.54 -4.34
N SER A 14 2.26 -9.99 -3.44
CA SER A 14 3.71 -9.88 -3.64
C SER A 14 4.38 -11.25 -3.81
N LEU A 15 4.02 -12.22 -2.97
CA LEU A 15 4.56 -13.57 -3.06
C LEU A 15 4.16 -14.25 -4.37
N LEU A 16 2.88 -14.16 -4.73
CA LEU A 16 2.36 -14.77 -5.96
C LEU A 16 2.96 -14.12 -7.20
N PHE A 17 3.13 -12.80 -7.19
CA PHE A 17 3.86 -12.08 -8.23
C PHE A 17 5.31 -12.58 -8.37
N SER A 18 6.02 -12.74 -7.25
CA SER A 18 7.39 -13.26 -7.25
C SER A 18 7.43 -14.66 -7.88
N ILE A 19 6.55 -15.57 -7.48
CA ILE A 19 6.50 -16.94 -8.02
C ILE A 19 6.22 -16.92 -9.53
N VAL A 20 5.24 -16.13 -9.97
CA VAL A 20 4.86 -16.02 -11.39
C VAL A 20 6.03 -15.50 -12.22
N MET A 21 6.68 -14.41 -11.79
CA MET A 21 7.78 -13.83 -12.56
C MET A 21 8.99 -14.76 -12.62
N THR A 22 9.35 -15.42 -11.52
CA THR A 22 10.48 -16.36 -11.50
C THR A 22 10.25 -17.58 -12.40
N ASN A 23 9.01 -18.09 -12.50
CA ASN A 23 8.73 -19.30 -13.28
C ASN A 23 8.39 -19.03 -14.75
N LEU A 24 7.73 -17.90 -15.06
CA LEU A 24 7.27 -17.61 -16.42
C LEU A 24 8.22 -16.68 -17.20
N PHE A 25 9.05 -15.89 -16.49
CA PHE A 25 9.93 -14.91 -17.11
C PHE A 25 11.34 -14.94 -16.48
N PRO A 26 12.12 -16.03 -16.65
CA PRO A 26 13.40 -16.22 -15.98
C PRO A 26 14.58 -15.43 -16.59
N THR A 27 14.33 -14.49 -17.51
CA THR A 27 15.40 -13.73 -18.20
C THR A 27 15.80 -12.47 -17.43
N GLU A 28 17.08 -12.08 -17.48
CA GLU A 28 17.59 -10.91 -16.75
C GLU A 28 16.87 -9.60 -17.13
N ASP A 29 16.53 -9.41 -18.41
CA ASP A 29 15.77 -8.25 -18.89
C ASP A 29 14.33 -8.19 -18.31
N ALA A 30 13.75 -9.35 -17.98
CA ALA A 30 12.43 -9.41 -17.37
C ALA A 30 12.43 -8.91 -15.92
N ASN A 31 13.59 -8.86 -15.24
CA ASN A 31 13.67 -8.41 -13.84
C ASN A 31 13.38 -6.91 -13.70
N ILE A 32 13.81 -6.08 -14.65
CA ILE A 32 13.51 -4.63 -14.64
C ILE A 32 12.00 -4.40 -14.85
N GLY A 33 11.41 -5.11 -15.82
CA GLY A 33 9.97 -5.07 -16.09
C GLY A 33 9.13 -5.60 -14.92
N ALA A 34 9.58 -6.68 -14.28
CA ALA A 34 8.94 -7.26 -13.10
C ALA A 34 8.87 -6.25 -11.95
N GLY A 35 9.98 -5.55 -11.67
CA GLY A 35 10.02 -4.51 -10.64
C GLY A 35 9.02 -3.38 -10.92
N LEU A 36 8.96 -2.90 -12.16
CA LEU A 36 8.01 -1.86 -12.58
C LEU A 36 6.55 -2.29 -12.45
N ILE A 37 6.21 -3.51 -12.85
CA ILE A 37 4.86 -4.05 -12.72
C ILE A 37 4.49 -4.20 -11.24
N TYR A 38 5.42 -4.69 -10.42
CA TYR A 38 5.23 -4.79 -8.98
C TYR A 38 4.97 -3.43 -8.34
N PHE A 39 5.73 -2.40 -8.72
CA PHE A 39 5.49 -1.03 -8.25
C PHE A 39 4.14 -0.49 -8.67
N ALA A 40 3.75 -0.66 -9.95
CA ALA A 40 2.46 -0.24 -10.45
C ALA A 40 1.31 -0.92 -9.70
N LEU A 41 1.47 -2.21 -9.36
CA LEU A 41 0.47 -2.98 -8.63
C LEU A 41 0.34 -2.48 -7.18
N LEU A 42 1.46 -2.28 -6.49
CA LEU A 42 1.46 -1.70 -5.13
C LEU A 42 0.81 -0.32 -5.11
N LEU A 43 1.19 0.57 -6.03
CA LEU A 43 0.64 1.91 -6.14
C LEU A 43 -0.87 1.88 -6.39
N THR A 44 -1.31 1.05 -7.32
CA THR A 44 -2.73 0.94 -7.69
C THR A 44 -3.57 0.38 -6.54
N VAL A 45 -3.15 -0.73 -5.94
CA VAL A 45 -3.89 -1.38 -4.84
C VAL A 45 -3.94 -0.47 -3.61
N SER A 46 -2.82 0.14 -3.23
CA SER A 46 -2.76 1.06 -2.09
C SER A 46 -3.59 2.33 -2.32
N GLY A 47 -3.50 2.92 -3.52
CA GLY A 47 -4.28 4.10 -3.90
C GLY A 47 -5.78 3.86 -3.92
N ILE A 48 -6.25 2.81 -4.61
CA ILE A 48 -7.69 2.47 -4.70
C ILE A 48 -8.25 2.13 -3.32
N TRP A 49 -7.52 1.36 -2.52
CA TRP A 49 -8.01 0.96 -1.20
C TRP A 49 -7.92 2.11 -0.19
N GLY A 50 -6.92 2.99 -0.32
CA GLY A 50 -6.83 4.25 0.39
C GLY A 50 -8.01 5.17 0.07
N LEU A 51 -8.38 5.29 -1.21
CA LEU A 51 -9.56 6.01 -1.67
C LEU A 51 -10.85 5.48 -1.05
N TRP A 52 -11.03 4.16 -1.11
CA TRP A 52 -12.17 3.50 -0.48
C TRP A 52 -12.24 3.79 1.02
N ASP A 53 -11.11 3.72 1.71
CA ASP A 53 -11.04 3.99 3.14
C ASP A 53 -11.33 5.45 3.50
N GLY A 54 -10.74 6.40 2.77
CA GLY A 54 -11.01 7.82 2.96
C GLY A 54 -12.49 8.14 2.76
N HIS A 55 -13.10 7.55 1.73
CA HIS A 55 -14.53 7.73 1.45
C HIS A 55 -15.42 7.21 2.58
N HIS A 56 -15.02 6.14 3.27
CA HIS A 56 -15.79 5.58 4.39
C HIS A 56 -15.32 6.06 5.76
N ALA A 57 -14.31 6.94 5.83
CA ALA A 57 -13.75 7.40 7.08
C ALA A 57 -14.68 8.39 7.79
N LYS A 58 -14.85 8.20 9.10
CA LYS A 58 -15.44 9.22 9.99
C LYS A 58 -14.39 10.19 10.54
N ALA A 59 -13.13 9.74 10.63
CA ALA A 59 -11.98 10.51 11.06
C ALA A 59 -10.73 10.01 10.30
N LEU A 60 -9.84 10.94 9.93
CA LEU A 60 -8.62 10.64 9.17
C LEU A 60 -7.51 9.94 9.98
N PRO A 61 -7.19 10.35 11.23
CA PRO A 61 -6.01 9.82 11.93
C PRO A 61 -5.98 8.29 12.07
N PRO A 62 -7.08 7.59 12.43
CA PRO A 62 -7.08 6.13 12.55
C PRO A 62 -6.80 5.40 11.22
N VAL A 63 -7.23 6.00 10.10
CA VAL A 63 -7.01 5.43 8.77
C VAL A 63 -5.54 5.58 8.37
N PHE A 64 -4.95 6.75 8.62
CA PHE A 64 -3.53 7.00 8.39
C PHE A 64 -2.63 6.08 9.23
N VAL A 65 -2.89 5.96 10.53
CA VAL A 65 -2.11 5.06 11.41
C VAL A 65 -2.16 3.62 10.89
N ARG A 66 -3.32 3.18 10.43
CA ARG A 66 -3.49 1.83 9.89
C ARG A 66 -2.68 1.60 8.61
N TRP A 67 -2.63 2.59 7.73
CA TRP A 67 -1.82 2.52 6.51
C TRP A 67 -0.33 2.66 6.77
N ALA A 68 0.07 3.45 7.78
CA ALA A 68 1.44 3.51 8.26
C ALA A 68 1.91 2.14 8.77
N LEU A 69 1.09 1.44 9.56
CA LEU A 69 1.39 0.08 10.01
C LEU A 69 1.53 -0.91 8.84
N ILE A 70 0.64 -0.84 7.84
CA ILE A 70 0.73 -1.69 6.64
C ILE A 70 2.02 -1.38 5.87
N ALA A 71 2.34 -0.11 5.67
CA ALA A 71 3.54 0.32 4.96
C ALA A 71 4.81 -0.15 5.68
N CYS A 72 4.86 -0.07 7.01
CA CYS A 72 5.97 -0.62 7.78
C CYS A 72 6.12 -2.13 7.59
N VAL A 73 5.02 -2.90 7.69
CA VAL A 73 5.09 -4.36 7.52
C VAL A 73 5.54 -4.74 6.11
N VAL A 74 5.06 -4.05 5.08
CA VAL A 74 5.45 -4.28 3.68
C VAL A 74 6.89 -3.83 3.41
N GLY A 75 7.34 -2.75 4.03
CA GLY A 75 8.72 -2.30 3.90
C GLY A 75 9.72 -3.23 4.56
N LEU A 76 9.33 -3.83 5.68
CA LEU A 76 10.17 -4.79 6.39
C LEU A 76 10.17 -6.17 5.72
N SER A 77 9.09 -6.56 5.04
CA SER A 77 9.03 -7.91 4.44
C SER A 77 10.10 -8.15 3.37
N GLY A 78 10.53 -7.12 2.64
CA GLY A 78 11.61 -7.21 1.65
C GLY A 78 12.97 -7.56 2.28
N PRO A 79 13.55 -6.69 3.12
CA PRO A 79 14.82 -6.96 3.80
C PRO A 79 14.81 -8.25 4.63
N PHE A 80 13.71 -8.56 5.31
CA PHE A 80 13.61 -9.81 6.06
C PHE A 80 13.63 -11.04 5.14
N ARG A 81 13.02 -10.98 3.95
CA ARG A 81 13.07 -12.09 2.98
C ARG A 81 14.50 -12.32 2.50
N ILE A 82 15.19 -11.25 2.09
CA ILE A 82 16.59 -11.32 1.63
C ILE A 82 17.49 -11.89 2.73
N TRP A 83 17.32 -11.41 3.96
CA TRP A 83 18.06 -11.92 5.11
C TRP A 83 17.85 -13.42 5.35
N PHE A 84 16.64 -13.95 5.14
CA PHE A 84 16.40 -15.39 5.20
C PHE A 84 17.02 -16.17 4.03
N GLU A 85 17.01 -15.60 2.82
CA GLU A 85 17.55 -16.20 1.59
C GLU A 85 19.09 -16.24 1.61
N GLU A 86 19.75 -15.24 2.19
CA GLU A 86 21.22 -15.05 2.19
C GLU A 86 21.93 -15.61 3.44
N GLY A 87 21.26 -16.43 4.24
CA GLY A 87 21.91 -17.11 5.36
C GLY A 87 22.03 -16.28 6.64
N ARG A 88 21.20 -15.25 6.79
CA ARG A 88 21.07 -14.41 7.99
C ARG A 88 22.26 -13.47 8.27
N ASP A 89 22.83 -12.88 7.23
CA ASP A 89 23.86 -11.85 7.37
C ASP A 89 23.26 -10.52 7.89
N PHE A 90 23.64 -10.13 9.12
CA PHE A 90 23.18 -8.90 9.74
C PHE A 90 23.71 -7.62 9.07
N GLY A 91 24.86 -7.70 8.38
CA GLY A 91 25.40 -6.59 7.60
C GLY A 91 24.53 -6.28 6.38
N VAL A 92 24.07 -7.32 5.68
CA VAL A 92 23.15 -7.16 4.54
C VAL A 92 21.80 -6.67 5.00
N LEU A 93 21.24 -7.24 6.09
CA LEU A 93 19.98 -6.77 6.66
C LEU A 93 20.04 -5.28 7.04
N TRP A 94 21.14 -4.82 7.63
CA TRP A 94 21.28 -3.40 8.00
C TRP A 94 21.39 -2.49 6.77
N SER A 95 22.15 -2.90 5.75
CA SER A 95 22.27 -2.18 4.48
C SER A 95 20.91 -2.07 3.76
N ASP A 96 20.19 -3.17 3.69
CA ASP A 96 18.86 -3.24 3.08
C ASP A 96 17.84 -2.45 3.89
N LEU A 97 17.95 -2.47 5.23
CA LEU A 97 17.10 -1.64 6.07
C LEU A 97 17.30 -0.14 5.78
N TRP A 98 18.51 0.30 5.46
CA TRP A 98 18.77 1.71 5.16
C TRP A 98 18.36 2.10 3.73
N ASN A 99 18.52 1.20 2.77
CA ASN A 99 18.32 1.49 1.35
C ASN A 99 16.92 1.14 0.83
N LEU A 100 16.34 0.01 1.24
CA LEU A 100 15.05 -0.49 0.75
C LEU A 100 13.86 -0.01 1.61
N THR A 101 14.06 0.17 2.91
CA THR A 101 12.98 0.55 3.85
C THR A 101 12.48 1.98 3.74
N PRO A 102 13.16 3.01 3.21
CA PRO A 102 12.47 4.26 2.92
C PRO A 102 11.58 4.16 1.67
N PHE A 103 11.98 3.32 0.71
CA PHE A 103 11.35 3.23 -0.60
C PHE A 103 10.06 2.40 -0.60
N LEU A 104 10.08 1.18 -0.06
CA LEU A 104 8.94 0.27 -0.05
C LEU A 104 7.74 0.77 0.78
N PRO A 105 7.90 1.26 2.02
CA PRO A 105 6.84 1.93 2.76
C PRO A 105 6.34 3.18 2.05
N GLY A 106 7.22 3.97 1.43
CA GLY A 106 6.83 5.15 0.66
C GLY A 106 5.89 4.80 -0.49
N LEU A 107 6.20 3.74 -1.22
CA LEU A 107 5.39 3.16 -2.30
C LEU A 107 4.00 2.70 -1.89
N VAL A 108 3.80 2.38 -0.60
CA VAL A 108 2.49 1.99 -0.07
C VAL A 108 1.78 3.19 0.57
N LEU A 109 2.50 3.96 1.38
CA LEU A 109 1.93 5.03 2.20
C LEU A 109 1.55 6.25 1.38
N ALA A 110 2.38 6.67 0.41
CA ALA A 110 2.11 7.87 -0.38
C ALA A 110 0.85 7.74 -1.24
N PRO A 111 0.69 6.73 -2.11
CA PRO A 111 -0.55 6.53 -2.86
C PRO A 111 -1.75 6.27 -1.95
N ALA A 112 -1.60 5.54 -0.85
CA ALA A 112 -2.69 5.37 0.11
C ALA A 112 -3.11 6.72 0.73
N ALA A 113 -2.17 7.58 1.13
CA ALA A 113 -2.44 8.90 1.69
C ALA A 113 -3.19 9.80 0.69
N VAL A 114 -2.76 9.81 -0.57
CA VAL A 114 -3.43 10.52 -1.66
C VAL A 114 -4.86 10.00 -1.84
N GLY A 115 -5.03 8.68 -1.91
CA GLY A 115 -6.35 8.05 -1.99
C GLY A 115 -7.24 8.45 -0.81
N ILE A 116 -6.74 8.34 0.42
CA ILE A 116 -7.48 8.70 1.64
C ILE A 116 -7.95 10.16 1.58
N GLY A 117 -7.06 11.09 1.20
CA GLY A 117 -7.39 12.50 1.08
C GLY A 117 -8.51 12.75 0.09
N ILE A 118 -8.41 12.20 -1.12
CA ILE A 118 -9.44 12.32 -2.17
C ILE A 118 -10.76 11.72 -1.69
N GLY A 119 -10.73 10.51 -1.14
CA GLY A 119 -11.93 9.80 -0.71
C GLY A 119 -12.66 10.57 0.40
N TYR A 120 -11.92 11.09 1.36
CA TYR A 120 -12.48 11.86 2.46
C TYR A 120 -13.11 13.18 2.00
N ALA A 121 -12.47 13.88 1.07
CA ALA A 121 -13.00 15.11 0.47
C ALA A 121 -14.35 14.84 -0.25
N LEU A 122 -14.43 13.76 -1.02
CA LEU A 122 -15.65 13.35 -1.73
C LEU A 122 -16.82 13.04 -0.78
N ASN A 123 -16.56 12.38 0.35
CA ASN A 123 -17.59 12.07 1.35
C ASN A 123 -18.04 13.32 2.13
N SER A 124 -17.09 14.19 2.47
CA SER A 124 -17.36 15.43 3.20
C SER A 124 -18.24 16.40 2.39
N GLY A 125 -17.98 16.54 1.09
CA GLY A 125 -18.82 17.33 0.18
C GLY A 125 -20.27 16.83 0.10
N ARG A 126 -20.49 15.50 0.07
CA ARG A 126 -21.85 14.92 0.09
C ARG A 126 -22.59 15.17 1.39
N ARG A 127 -21.90 15.14 2.53
CA ARG A 127 -22.52 15.45 3.83
C ARG A 127 -22.97 16.89 3.90
N LEU A 128 -22.15 17.83 3.43
CA LEU A 128 -22.51 19.25 3.38
C LEU A 128 -23.73 19.51 2.46
N ALA A 129 -23.75 18.91 1.27
CA ALA A 129 -24.87 19.05 0.33
C ALA A 129 -26.19 18.44 0.84
N ARG A 130 -26.14 17.40 1.69
CA ARG A 130 -27.34 16.79 2.29
C ARG A 130 -27.87 17.60 3.49
N SER A 131 -27.04 18.42 4.12
CA SER A 131 -27.41 19.21 5.30
C SER A 131 -28.08 20.55 4.97
N THR A 132 -28.01 21.02 3.72
CA THR A 132 -28.78 22.17 3.26
C THR A 132 -30.28 21.82 3.25
N PRO A 133 -31.11 22.42 4.14
CA PRO A 133 -32.54 22.16 4.14
C PRO A 133 -33.11 22.61 2.80
N HIS A 134 -33.92 21.76 2.16
CA HIS A 134 -34.88 22.26 1.17
C HIS A 134 -35.78 23.25 1.89
N HIS A 135 -35.51 24.54 1.69
CA HIS A 135 -36.50 25.58 1.97
C HIS A 135 -37.72 25.23 1.12
N PRO A 136 -38.87 24.89 1.71
CA PRO A 136 -40.09 24.79 0.94
C PRO A 136 -40.37 26.20 0.42
N SER A 137 -40.31 26.37 -0.90
CA SER A 137 -40.84 27.55 -1.56
C SER A 137 -42.32 27.66 -1.22
N LEU A 138 -42.70 28.85 -0.76
CA LEU A 138 -44.03 29.30 -0.33
C LEU A 138 -45.17 28.85 -1.26
#